data_AF-X1GXJ0-F1
#
_entry.id   AF-X1GXJ0-F1
#
_cell.length_a   1.000
_cell.length_b   1.000
_cell.length_c   1.000
_cell.angle_alpha   90.00
_cell.angle_beta   90.00
_cell.angle_gamma   90.00
#
_symmetry.space_group_name_H-M   'P 1'
#
loop_
_entity.id
_entity.type
_entity.pdbx_description
1 polymer ?
#
loop_
_entity_poly.entity_id
_entity_poly.type
_entity_poly.pdbx_seq_one_letter_code
_entity_poly.pdbx_strand_id
1 'polypeptide(L)'
;MDPTRIGEKVMVTSDIKEAIGAYNSGFISEEEFYRIESEICCSHGTCNMMGTAVTMSCIVEALGLSLPQTATFSATSPEHPQLAQRTGALIMELLRQHITATQIITSESIENACRMALAIGGSSNMVLHMCALAAERGIELIMDDFE
;
A
#
# COMPACT_ATOMS: atom_id res chain seq x y z
N MET A 1 -7.58 -5.84 0.98
CA MET A 1 -8.67 -6.47 1.77
C MET A 1 -9.78 -5.46 1.89
N ASP A 2 -11.03 -5.90 1.94
CA ASP A 2 -12.18 -5.00 2.10
C ASP A 2 -12.38 -4.63 3.58
N PRO A 3 -12.94 -3.46 3.89
CA PRO A 3 -13.43 -3.20 5.24
C PRO A 3 -14.58 -4.15 5.57
N THR A 4 -14.71 -4.51 6.85
CA THR A 4 -15.81 -5.33 7.35
C THR A 4 -16.74 -4.49 8.22
N ARG A 5 -17.97 -4.96 8.44
CA ARG A 5 -18.90 -4.33 9.39
C ARG A 5 -19.17 -5.31 10.53
N ILE A 6 -18.75 -4.93 11.74
CA ILE A 6 -18.96 -5.70 12.96
C ILE A 6 -19.90 -4.90 13.86
N GLY A 7 -21.14 -5.36 13.95
CA GLY A 7 -22.22 -4.57 14.56
C GLY A 7 -22.51 -3.29 13.77
N GLU A 8 -22.48 -2.15 14.45
CA GLU A 8 -22.71 -0.84 13.81
C GLU A 8 -21.43 -0.20 13.24
N LYS A 9 -20.26 -0.73 13.59
CA LYS A 9 -18.96 -0.16 13.21
C LYS A 9 -18.42 -0.77 11.92
N VAL A 10 -17.92 0.08 11.04
CA VAL A 10 -17.04 -0.34 9.94
C VAL A 10 -15.64 -0.45 10.50
N MET A 11 -15.00 -1.59 10.31
CA MET A 11 -13.68 -1.88 10.83
C MET A 11 -12.67 -2.19 9.72
N VAL A 12 -11.44 -1.80 9.98
CA VAL A 12 -10.24 -2.05 9.21
C VAL A 12 -9.20 -2.76 10.08
N THR A 13 -8.19 -3.32 9.45
CA THR A 13 -7.16 -4.16 10.09
C THR A 13 -6.35 -3.45 11.19
N SER A 14 -6.39 -2.12 11.32
CA SER A 14 -5.77 -1.41 12.46
C SER A 14 -6.59 -1.52 13.74
N ASP A 15 -7.91 -1.70 13.62
CA ASP A 15 -8.84 -1.68 14.76
C ASP A 15 -8.63 -2.89 15.67
N ILE A 16 -8.04 -3.98 15.16
CA ILE A 16 -7.63 -5.12 16.01
C ILE A 16 -6.64 -4.68 17.10
N LYS A 17 -5.78 -3.69 16.83
CA LYS A 17 -4.83 -3.18 17.83
C LYS A 17 -5.55 -2.43 18.94
N GLU A 18 -6.56 -1.66 18.59
CA GLU A 18 -7.42 -0.97 19.57
C GLU A 18 -8.25 -1.99 20.37
N ALA A 19 -8.77 -3.02 19.71
CA ALA A 19 -9.51 -4.10 20.35
C ALA A 19 -8.63 -4.87 21.36
N ILE A 20 -7.36 -5.16 21.03
CA ILE A 20 -6.39 -5.75 21.98
C ILE A 20 -6.24 -4.86 23.21
N GLY A 21 -6.07 -3.54 23.01
CA GLY A 21 -5.94 -2.58 24.12
C GLY A 21 -7.20 -2.51 24.99
N ALA A 22 -8.37 -2.46 24.34
CA ALA A 22 -9.66 -2.43 25.01
C ALA A 22 -9.93 -3.71 25.83
N TYR A 23 -9.61 -4.87 25.27
CA TYR A 23 -9.75 -6.16 25.94
C TYR A 23 -8.86 -6.25 27.19
N ASN A 24 -7.56 -5.93 27.03
CA ASN A 24 -6.60 -5.93 28.13
C ASN A 24 -6.96 -4.94 29.25
N SER A 25 -7.69 -3.87 28.92
CA SER A 25 -8.16 -2.86 29.87
C SER A 25 -9.55 -3.16 30.44
N GLY A 26 -10.20 -4.26 30.02
CA GLY A 26 -11.54 -4.67 30.48
C GLY A 26 -12.70 -3.85 29.89
N PHE A 27 -12.48 -3.08 28.82
CA PHE A 27 -13.52 -2.29 28.16
C PHE A 27 -14.42 -3.12 27.23
N ILE A 28 -13.91 -4.23 26.68
CA ILE A 28 -14.67 -5.18 25.87
C ILE A 28 -14.54 -6.59 26.45
N SER A 29 -15.55 -7.43 26.21
CA SER A 29 -15.53 -8.83 26.65
C SER A 29 -14.63 -9.69 25.76
N GLU A 30 -14.27 -10.88 26.25
CA GLU A 30 -13.57 -11.90 25.45
C GLU A 30 -14.39 -12.29 24.21
N GLU A 31 -15.72 -12.40 24.34
CA GLU A 31 -16.63 -12.71 23.23
C GLU A 31 -16.63 -11.61 22.16
N GLU A 32 -16.66 -10.34 22.58
CA GLU A 32 -16.57 -9.21 21.65
C GLU A 32 -15.20 -9.17 20.97
N PHE A 33 -14.12 -9.38 21.72
CA PHE A 33 -12.77 -9.44 21.18
C PHE A 33 -12.61 -10.57 20.14
N TYR A 34 -13.04 -11.79 20.48
CA TYR A 34 -13.00 -12.95 19.58
C TYR A 34 -13.81 -12.70 18.30
N ARG A 35 -14.96 -12.06 18.41
CA ARG A 35 -15.75 -11.67 17.24
C ARG A 35 -14.99 -10.69 16.33
N ILE A 36 -14.34 -9.68 16.91
CA ILE A 36 -13.51 -8.75 16.14
C ILE A 36 -12.37 -9.49 15.44
N GLU A 37 -11.61 -10.30 16.19
CA GLU A 37 -10.48 -11.07 15.65
C GLU A 37 -10.89 -11.97 14.48
N SER A 38 -12.02 -12.68 14.61
CA SER A 38 -12.48 -13.66 13.62
C SER A 38 -13.09 -13.03 12.36
N GLU A 39 -13.64 -11.82 12.44
CA GLU A 39 -14.35 -11.17 11.33
C GLU A 39 -13.52 -10.06 10.63
N ILE A 40 -12.45 -9.55 11.25
CA ILE A 40 -11.72 -8.36 10.73
C ILE A 40 -11.02 -8.61 9.39
N CYS A 41 -10.58 -9.85 9.15
CA CYS A 41 -9.93 -10.26 7.91
C CYS A 41 -10.93 -10.95 6.97
N CYS A 42 -11.88 -10.18 6.42
CA CYS A 42 -13.05 -10.73 5.72
C CYS A 42 -12.84 -11.08 4.23
N SER A 43 -11.76 -10.61 3.60
CA SER A 43 -11.46 -10.91 2.19
C SER A 43 -9.97 -11.01 1.93
N HIS A 44 -9.59 -11.47 0.73
CA HIS A 44 -8.18 -11.54 0.36
C HIS A 44 -7.58 -10.15 0.08
N GLY A 45 -6.25 -10.07 0.14
CA GLY A 45 -5.47 -8.86 -0.13
C GLY A 45 -4.70 -8.36 1.08
N THR A 46 -4.05 -7.21 0.93
CA THR A 46 -3.23 -6.59 1.98
C THR A 46 -4.08 -5.82 3.00
N CYS A 47 -3.44 -5.36 4.07
CA CYS A 47 -4.07 -4.51 5.09
C CYS A 47 -4.75 -3.28 4.44
N ASN A 48 -5.92 -2.94 4.94
CA ASN A 48 -6.87 -1.97 4.35
C ASN A 48 -6.84 -0.58 5.00
N MET A 49 -5.82 -0.30 5.81
CA MET A 49 -5.47 1.04 6.28
C MET A 49 -4.27 1.59 5.50
N MET A 50 -3.93 2.86 5.69
CA MET A 50 -2.68 3.48 5.20
C MET A 50 -1.42 2.94 5.91
N GLY A 51 -1.23 1.62 5.86
CA GLY A 51 -0.02 0.94 6.28
C GLY A 51 1.00 0.84 5.15
N THR A 52 2.10 0.13 5.39
CA THR A 52 3.22 0.01 4.46
C THR A 52 2.82 -0.57 3.11
N ALA A 53 1.95 -1.59 3.08
CA ALA A 53 1.53 -2.20 1.82
C ALA A 53 0.82 -1.20 0.90
N VAL A 54 -0.21 -0.49 1.40
CA VAL A 54 -0.96 0.50 0.63
C VAL A 54 -0.06 1.68 0.25
N THR A 55 0.78 2.15 1.18
CA THR A 55 1.76 3.22 0.92
C THR A 55 2.69 2.86 -0.23
N MET A 56 3.29 1.67 -0.20
CA MET A 56 4.20 1.22 -1.26
C MET A 56 3.48 0.98 -2.58
N SER A 57 2.24 0.49 -2.57
CA SER A 57 1.42 0.40 -3.79
C SER A 57 1.21 1.77 -4.43
N CYS A 58 0.85 2.79 -3.64
CA CYS A 58 0.70 4.16 -4.14
C CYS A 58 2.04 4.70 -4.67
N ILE A 59 3.15 4.44 -3.98
CA ILE A 59 4.49 4.84 -4.41
C ILE A 59 4.85 4.22 -5.76
N VAL A 60 4.61 2.92 -5.95
CA VAL A 60 4.90 2.22 -7.21
C VAL A 60 4.07 2.81 -8.36
N GLU A 61 2.83 3.20 -8.10
CA GLU A 61 2.00 3.89 -9.09
C GLU A 61 2.51 5.30 -9.40
N ALA A 62 2.89 6.08 -8.39
CA ALA A 62 3.45 7.42 -8.57
C ALA A 62 4.82 7.43 -9.24
N LEU A 63 5.64 6.39 -9.03
CA LEU A 63 6.89 6.16 -9.76
C LEU A 63 6.64 5.88 -11.25
N GLY A 64 5.42 5.47 -11.62
CA GLY A 64 5.08 5.05 -12.99
C GLY A 64 5.40 3.58 -13.28
N LEU A 65 5.60 2.76 -12.25
CA LEU A 65 5.94 1.34 -12.39
C LEU A 65 4.72 0.41 -12.39
N SER A 66 3.55 0.90 -11.98
CA SER A 66 2.28 0.21 -12.15
C SER A 66 1.31 1.04 -12.98
N LEU A 67 0.34 0.35 -13.59
CA LEU A 67 -0.76 1.01 -14.28
C LEU A 67 -1.57 1.87 -13.30
N PRO A 68 -2.16 2.99 -13.75
CA PRO A 68 -3.08 3.77 -12.93
C PRO A 68 -4.19 2.90 -12.33
N GLN A 69 -4.62 3.26 -11.11
CA GLN A 69 -5.65 2.58 -10.30
C GLN A 69 -5.24 1.23 -9.71
N THR A 70 -4.00 0.77 -9.94
CA THR A 70 -3.49 -0.49 -9.38
C THR A 70 -3.39 -0.41 -7.86
N ALA A 71 -3.05 0.76 -7.31
CA ALA A 71 -2.94 0.98 -5.88
C ALA A 71 -4.30 1.15 -5.18
N THR A 72 -5.33 1.56 -5.91
CA THR A 72 -6.61 2.01 -5.32
C THR A 72 -7.73 0.99 -5.43
N PHE A 73 -7.68 0.07 -6.40
CA PHE A 73 -8.69 -0.98 -6.47
C PHE A 73 -8.54 -1.98 -5.33
N SER A 74 -9.68 -2.42 -4.79
CA SER A 74 -9.67 -3.55 -3.86
C SER A 74 -9.18 -4.81 -4.57
N ALA A 75 -8.57 -5.72 -3.80
CA ALA A 75 -8.18 -7.02 -4.32
C ALA A 75 -9.39 -7.82 -4.84
N THR A 76 -10.59 -7.58 -4.31
CA THR A 76 -11.85 -8.22 -4.73
C THR A 76 -12.51 -7.52 -5.92
N SER A 77 -11.95 -6.41 -6.40
CA SER A 77 -12.50 -5.63 -7.51
C SER A 77 -12.50 -6.45 -8.81
N PRO A 78 -13.62 -6.51 -9.56
CA PRO A 78 -13.70 -7.25 -10.83
C PRO A 78 -12.78 -6.67 -11.93
N GLU A 79 -12.24 -5.48 -11.74
CA GLU A 79 -11.27 -4.81 -12.60
C GLU A 79 -9.85 -5.38 -12.44
N HIS A 80 -9.53 -6.02 -11.31
CA HIS A 80 -8.18 -6.47 -11.00
C HIS A 80 -7.64 -7.50 -12.02
N PRO A 81 -8.40 -8.51 -12.48
CA PRO A 81 -7.96 -9.41 -13.56
C PRO A 81 -7.71 -8.67 -14.88
N GLN A 82 -8.49 -7.63 -15.18
CA GLN A 82 -8.35 -6.86 -16.41
C GLN A 82 -7.08 -6.02 -16.37
N LEU A 83 -6.76 -5.40 -15.23
CA LEU A 83 -5.47 -4.71 -15.02
C LEU A 83 -4.28 -5.66 -15.12
N ALA A 84 -4.38 -6.87 -14.58
CA ALA A 84 -3.32 -7.88 -14.71
C ALA A 84 -3.07 -8.26 -16.19
N GLN A 85 -4.12 -8.48 -16.97
CA GLN A 85 -3.99 -8.74 -18.40
C GLN A 85 -3.40 -7.55 -19.17
N ARG A 86 -3.86 -6.32 -18.86
CA ARG A 86 -3.31 -5.09 -19.45
C ARG A 86 -1.83 -4.90 -19.12
N THR A 87 -1.42 -5.24 -17.90
CA THR A 87 -0.01 -5.21 -17.47
C THR A 87 0.83 -6.16 -18.32
N GLY A 88 0.33 -7.39 -18.55
CA GLY A 88 0.98 -8.37 -19.43
C GLY A 88 1.11 -7.91 -20.88
N ALA A 89 0.09 -7.22 -21.42
CA ALA A 89 0.18 -6.64 -22.75
C ALA A 89 1.17 -5.47 -22.81
N LEU A 90 1.16 -4.59 -21.80
CA LEU A 90 2.02 -3.42 -21.74
C LEU A 90 3.50 -3.80 -21.60
N ILE A 91 3.85 -4.79 -20.78
CA ILE A 91 5.26 -5.18 -20.61
C ILE A 91 5.87 -5.68 -21.92
N MET A 92 5.08 -6.37 -22.77
CA MET A 92 5.52 -6.78 -24.11
C MET A 92 5.77 -5.59 -25.03
N GLU A 93 5.01 -4.50 -24.87
CA GLU A 93 5.21 -3.27 -25.63
C GLU A 93 6.45 -2.50 -25.16
N LEU A 94 6.63 -2.35 -23.84
CA LEU A 94 7.84 -1.76 -23.26
C LEU A 94 9.10 -2.51 -23.70
N LEU A 95 9.02 -3.85 -23.77
CA LEU A 95 10.11 -4.69 -24.28
C LEU A 95 10.46 -4.36 -25.74
N ARG A 96 9.45 -4.20 -26.62
CA ARG A 96 9.67 -3.82 -28.03
C ARG A 96 10.25 -2.42 -28.17
N GLN A 97 9.87 -1.50 -27.29
CA GLN A 97 10.35 -0.13 -27.27
C GLN A 97 11.70 0.04 -26.52
N HIS A 98 12.25 -1.04 -25.96
CA HIS A 98 13.46 -1.01 -25.12
C HIS A 98 13.35 -0.06 -23.91
N ILE A 99 12.15 0.10 -23.36
CA ILE A 99 11.92 0.88 -22.14
C ILE A 99 12.19 0.00 -20.93
N THR A 100 13.09 0.43 -20.06
CA THR A 100 13.49 -0.29 -18.84
C THR A 100 13.03 0.44 -17.58
N ALA A 101 12.87 -0.27 -16.47
CA ALA A 101 12.51 0.34 -15.18
C ALA A 101 13.48 1.45 -14.76
N THR A 102 14.77 1.32 -15.08
CA THR A 102 15.80 2.35 -14.79
C THR A 102 15.60 3.66 -15.55
N GLN A 103 14.87 3.65 -16.68
CA GLN A 103 14.48 4.85 -17.41
C GLN A 103 13.25 5.53 -16.80
N ILE A 104 12.46 4.80 -16.00
CA ILE A 104 11.27 5.28 -15.31
C ILE A 104 11.64 5.80 -13.91
N ILE A 105 12.55 5.10 -13.22
CA ILE A 105 13.03 5.46 -11.89
C ILE A 105 14.17 6.46 -12.01
N THR A 106 13.81 7.74 -11.96
CA THR A 106 14.71 8.91 -11.97
C THR A 106 14.66 9.62 -10.62
N SER A 107 15.57 10.57 -10.40
CA SER A 107 15.55 11.37 -9.18
C SER A 107 14.23 12.12 -9.00
N GLU A 108 13.67 12.65 -10.10
CA GLU A 108 12.40 13.37 -10.11
C GLU A 108 11.21 12.44 -9.83
N SER A 109 11.19 11.22 -10.36
CA SER A 109 10.10 10.27 -10.08
C SER A 109 10.13 9.79 -8.64
N ILE A 110 11.33 9.57 -8.07
CA ILE A 110 11.53 9.29 -6.64
C ILE A 110 11.01 10.45 -5.78
N GLU A 111 11.39 11.69 -6.10
CA GLU A 111 10.97 12.89 -5.36
C GLU A 111 9.44 13.05 -5.40
N ASN A 112 8.82 12.87 -6.58
CA ASN A 112 7.37 12.90 -6.74
C ASN A 112 6.67 11.81 -5.93
N ALA A 113 7.21 10.58 -5.93
CA ALA A 113 6.66 9.48 -5.16
C ALA A 113 6.74 9.74 -3.65
N CYS A 114 7.85 10.31 -3.16
CA CYS A 114 8.02 10.69 -1.76
C CYS A 114 7.03 11.78 -1.36
N ARG A 115 6.90 12.85 -2.16
CA ARG A 115 5.93 13.94 -1.93
C ARG A 115 4.49 13.43 -1.88
N MET A 116 4.12 12.57 -2.81
CA MET A 116 2.79 11.95 -2.84
C MET A 116 2.57 11.11 -1.58
N ALA A 117 3.55 10.29 -1.20
CA ALA A 117 3.43 9.42 -0.04
C ALA A 117 3.31 10.23 1.28
N LEU A 118 4.05 11.34 1.42
CA LEU A 118 3.89 12.29 2.51
C LEU A 118 2.48 12.92 2.52
N ALA A 119 1.98 13.33 1.35
CA ALA A 119 0.66 13.97 1.24
C ALA A 119 -0.51 13.07 1.65
N ILE A 120 -0.39 11.75 1.44
CA ILE A 120 -1.42 10.76 1.83
C ILE A 120 -1.23 10.23 3.26
N GLY A 121 -0.26 10.73 4.02
CA GLY A 121 0.05 10.23 5.36
C GLY A 121 0.58 8.80 5.33
N GLY A 122 1.46 8.50 4.37
CA GLY A 122 2.07 7.20 4.16
C GLY A 122 2.83 6.68 5.39
N SER A 123 2.99 5.36 5.44
CA SER A 123 3.77 4.66 6.46
C SER A 123 5.20 5.19 6.53
N SER A 124 5.73 5.40 7.74
CA SER A 124 7.13 5.79 7.97
C SER A 124 8.14 4.78 7.38
N ASN A 125 7.75 3.52 7.20
CA ASN A 125 8.58 2.52 6.50
C ASN A 125 8.90 2.92 5.05
N MET A 126 8.13 3.84 4.44
CA MET A 126 8.44 4.35 3.11
C MET A 126 9.84 4.96 3.05
N VAL A 127 10.31 5.62 4.12
CA VAL A 127 11.64 6.23 4.16
C VAL A 127 12.72 5.19 3.90
N LEU A 128 12.64 4.04 4.58
CA LEU A 128 13.59 2.93 4.41
C LEU A 128 13.53 2.35 2.99
N HIS A 129 12.33 2.12 2.46
CA HIS A 129 12.17 1.55 1.13
C HIS A 129 12.62 2.51 0.01
N MET A 130 12.34 3.81 0.15
CA MET A 130 12.73 4.80 -0.84
C MET A 130 14.24 5.07 -0.80
N CYS A 131 14.86 5.16 0.38
CA CYS A 131 16.32 5.27 0.49
C CYS A 131 17.01 4.04 -0.12
N ALA A 132 16.49 2.83 0.13
CA ALA A 132 17.04 1.60 -0.47
C ALA A 132 16.90 1.59 -2.00
N LEU A 133 15.73 2.00 -2.53
CA LEU A 133 15.51 2.10 -3.97
C LEU A 133 16.42 3.14 -4.63
N ALA A 134 16.60 4.30 -4.00
CA ALA A 134 17.47 5.37 -4.47
C ALA A 134 18.93 4.89 -4.50
N ALA A 135 19.40 4.23 -3.42
CA ALA A 135 20.74 3.67 -3.34
C ALA A 135 21.02 2.65 -4.46
N GLU A 136 20.08 1.74 -4.74
CA GLU A 136 20.18 0.78 -5.85
C GLU A 136 20.27 1.48 -7.22
N ARG A 137 19.70 2.68 -7.34
CA ARG A 137 19.79 3.50 -8.55
C ARG A 137 21.01 4.42 -8.60
N GLY A 138 21.82 4.47 -7.53
CA GLY A 138 22.90 5.44 -7.39
C GLY A 138 22.39 6.88 -7.27
N ILE A 139 21.16 7.06 -6.79
CA ILE A 139 20.53 8.34 -6.52
C ILE A 139 20.73 8.67 -5.04
N GLU A 140 21.20 9.88 -4.75
CA GLU A 140 21.33 10.36 -3.39
C GLU A 140 19.95 10.72 -2.83
N LEU A 141 19.54 9.98 -1.80
CA LEU A 141 18.36 10.24 -0.99
C LEU A 141 18.66 9.71 0.40
N ILE A 142 18.72 10.61 1.37
CA ILE A 142 19.01 10.29 2.76
C ILE A 142 17.79 10.55 3.64
N MET A 143 17.82 10.03 4.86
CA MET A 143 16.71 10.17 5.81
C MET A 143 16.36 11.64 6.09
N ASP A 144 17.37 12.50 6.15
CA ASP A 144 17.23 13.94 6.41
C ASP A 144 16.46 14.67 5.29
N ASP A 145 16.37 14.11 4.08
CA ASP A 145 15.61 14.71 2.97
C ASP A 145 14.08 14.61 3.16
N PHE A 146 13.62 13.86 4.17
CA PHE A 146 12.20 13.70 4.50
C PHE A 146 11.71 14.63 5.63
N GLU A 147 12.59 15.47 6.18
CA GLU A 147 12.28 16.44 7.25
C GLU A 147 11.71 17.77 6.75
#